data_AF-A0A920MZ18-F1
#
_entry.id   AF-A0A920MZ18-F1
#
_cell.length_a   1.000
_cell.length_b   1.000
_cell.length_c   1.000
_cell.angle_alpha   90.00
_cell.angle_beta   90.00
_cell.angle_gamma   90.00
#
_symmetry.space_group_name_H-M   'P 1'
#
loop_
_entity.id
_entity.type
_entity.pdbx_description
1 polymer ?
#
loop_
_entity_poly.entity_id
_entity_poly.type
_entity_poly.pdbx_seq_one_letter_code
_entity_poly.pdbx_strand_id
1 'polypeptide(L)' 'MGHKAVTDVVNHFDYHATLFHLFGLDLKDVNYARPNAVTNLMAGQPGKIVNGLLKNPV' A
#
# COMPACT_ATOMS: atom_id res chain seq x y z
N MET A 1 7.87 5.54 13.44
CA MET A 1 8.19 6.97 13.31
C MET A 1 8.62 7.22 11.88
N GLY A 2 7.76 7.82 11.05
CA GLY A 2 8.07 8.17 9.66
C GLY A 2 8.22 9.69 9.53
N HIS A 3 8.71 10.14 8.38
CA HIS A 3 8.67 11.56 8.02
C HIS A 3 7.21 12.02 7.98
N LYS A 4 6.85 13.00 8.81
CA LYS A 4 5.52 13.61 8.82
C LYS A 4 5.44 14.64 7.69
N ALA A 5 4.98 14.20 6.53
CA ALA A 5 4.66 15.12 5.44
C ALA A 5 3.56 16.11 5.90
N VAL A 6 3.75 17.39 5.58
CA VAL A 6 2.81 18.47 5.93
C VAL A 6 1.84 18.75 4.79
N THR A 7 2.32 18.60 3.56
CA THR A 7 1.52 18.59 2.32
C THR A 7 1.60 17.22 1.68
N ASP A 8 0.56 16.83 0.92
CA ASP A 8 0.50 15.54 0.23
C ASP A 8 0.81 14.36 1.15
N VAL A 9 0.10 14.31 2.28
CA VAL A 9 0.38 13.36 3.36
C VAL A 9 0.36 11.93 2.84
N VAL A 10 1.48 11.23 3.03
CA VAL A 10 1.65 9.81 2.72
C VAL A 10 2.13 9.04 3.94
N ASN A 11 1.78 7.76 3.97
CA ASN A 11 2.21 6.80 4.97
C ASN A 11 3.00 5.67 4.31
N HIS A 12 3.72 4.89 5.12
CA HIS A 12 4.49 3.75 4.60
C HIS A 12 3.60 2.71 3.88
N PHE A 13 2.34 2.56 4.30
CA PHE A 13 1.41 1.62 3.66
C PHE A 13 0.89 2.11 2.29
N ASP A 14 0.98 3.40 1.98
CA ASP A 14 0.62 3.94 0.66
C ASP A 14 1.63 3.47 -0.40
N TYR A 15 2.89 3.26 0.01
CA TYR A 15 3.92 2.70 -0.87
C TYR A 15 3.58 1.26 -1.29
N HIS A 16 3.12 0.41 -0.35
CA HIS A 16 2.71 -0.95 -0.65
C HIS A 16 1.50 -0.98 -1.60
N ALA A 17 0.49 -0.14 -1.36
CA ALA A 17 -0.66 0.00 -2.26
C ALA A 17 -0.24 0.42 -3.68
N THR A 18 0.70 1.37 -3.78
CA THR A 18 1.20 1.87 -5.07
C THR A 18 2.02 0.81 -5.81
N LEU A 19 2.87 0.04 -5.11
CA LEU A 19 3.61 -1.06 -5.71
C LEU A 19 2.70 -2.16 -6.25
N PHE A 20 1.65 -2.50 -5.50
CA PHE A 20 0.71 -3.55 -5.92
C PHE A 20 -0.04 -3.12 -7.19
N HIS A 21 -0.46 -1.86 -7.25
CA HIS A 21 -1.02 -1.27 -8.47
C HIS A 21 -0.05 -1.37 -9.66
N LEU A 22 1.22 -1.01 -9.48
CA LEU A 22 2.23 -1.08 -10.55
C LEU A 22 2.49 -2.51 -11.04
N PHE A 23 2.35 -3.51 -10.17
CA PHE A 23 2.49 -4.92 -10.53
C PHE A 23 1.19 -5.57 -11.02
N GLY A 24 0.08 -4.83 -11.07
CA GLY A 24 -1.22 -5.36 -11.45
C GLY A 24 -1.77 -6.39 -10.45
N LEU A 25 -1.40 -6.28 -9.17
CA LEU A 25 -1.82 -7.18 -8.10
C LEU A 25 -2.95 -6.54 -7.28
N ASP A 26 -3.99 -7.32 -6.98
CA ASP A 26 -4.98 -6.93 -5.97
C ASP A 26 -4.49 -7.34 -4.57
N LEU A 27 -4.52 -6.40 -3.63
CA LEU A 27 -4.21 -6.60 -2.22
C LEU A 27 -5.09 -7.69 -1.56
N LYS A 28 -6.28 -7.91 -2.09
CA LYS A 28 -7.19 -8.97 -1.63
C LYS A 28 -6.74 -10.36 -2.01
N ASP A 29 -5.91 -10.48 -3.04
CA ASP A 29 -5.47 -11.77 -3.59
C ASP A 29 -4.06 -12.15 -3.11
N VAL A 30 -3.28 -11.18 -2.62
CA VAL A 30 -1.92 -11.40 -2.12
C VAL A 30 -1.91 -11.52 -0.59
N ASN A 31 -2.31 -12.70 -0.10
CA ASN A 31 -2.32 -13.02 1.32
C ASN A 31 -1.30 -14.10 1.68
N TYR A 32 -0.88 -14.11 2.93
CA TYR A 32 -0.07 -15.17 3.53
C TYR A 32 -0.65 -15.56 4.89
N ALA A 33 -0.48 -16.84 5.22
CA ALA A 33 -0.93 -17.39 6.49
C ALA A 33 0.03 -17.00 7.62
N ARG A 34 -0.53 -16.65 8.77
CA ARG A 34 0.14 -16.57 10.06
C ARG A 34 -0.56 -17.53 11.03
N PRO A 35 0.09 -17.95 12.12
CA PRO A 35 -0.47 -18.95 13.05
C PRO A 35 -1.90 -18.66 13.53
N ASN A 36 -2.28 -17.38 13.67
CA ASN A 36 -3.59 -16.99 14.20
C ASN A 36 -4.49 -16.25 13.18
N ALA A 37 -4.02 -16.00 11.96
CA ALA A 37 -4.77 -15.22 10.97
C ALA A 37 -4.18 -15.33 9.55
N VAL A 38 -5.01 -15.14 8.53
CA VAL A 38 -4.56 -14.80 7.18
C VAL A 38 -4.45 -13.28 7.07
N THR A 39 -3.36 -12.78 6.48
CA THR A 39 -3.16 -11.34 6.32
C THR A 39 -2.32 -11.03 5.08
N ASN A 40 -2.16 -9.75 4.77
CA ASN A 40 -1.34 -9.27 3.66
C ASN A 40 -0.30 -8.24 4.15
N LEU A 41 0.43 -7.62 3.22
CA LEU A 41 1.45 -6.63 3.57
C LEU A 41 0.87 -5.32 4.13
N MET A 42 -0.41 -5.05 3.88
CA MET A 42 -1.09 -3.86 4.40
C MET A 42 -1.80 -4.11 5.74
N ALA A 43 -2.02 -5.36 6.13
CA ALA A 43 -2.59 -5.74 7.42
C ALA A 43 -3.84 -4.92 7.83
N GLY A 44 -4.71 -4.60 6.86
CA GLY A 44 -5.93 -3.82 7.08
C GLY A 44 -5.74 -2.29 7.10
N GLN A 45 -4.54 -1.78 6.88
CA GLN A 45 -4.28 -0.34 6.79
C GLN A 45 -4.88 0.27 5.51
N PRO A 46 -5.45 1.48 5.56
CA PRO A 46 -6.13 2.10 4.43
C PRO A 46 -5.14 2.84 3.51
N GLY A 47 -4.31 2.06 2.81
CA GLY A 47 -3.33 2.64 1.87
C GLY A 47 -3.95 3.13 0.57
N LYS A 48 -3.44 4.27 0.09
CA LYS A 48 -3.85 4.88 -1.19
C LYS A 48 -2.73 4.76 -2.23
N ILE A 49 -3.12 4.76 -3.49
CA ILE A 49 -2.19 4.86 -4.61
C ILE A 49 -1.64 6.30 -4.65
N VAL A 50 -0.32 6.43 -4.67
CA VAL A 50 0.36 7.74 -4.70
C VAL A 50 0.63 8.11 -6.14
N ASN A 51 -0.23 8.96 -6.71
CA ASN A 51 -0.14 9.39 -8.12
C ASN A 51 1.20 10.04 -8.49
N GLY A 52 1.86 10.73 -7.55
CA GLY A 52 3.20 11.31 -7.78
C GLY A 52 4.31 10.28 -8.01
N LEU A 53 4.07 9.00 -7.72
CA LEU A 53 5.01 7.90 -7.98
C LEU A 53 4.72 7.17 -9.30
N LEU A 54 3.59 7.47 -9.97
CA LEU A 54 3.19 6.79 -11.19
C LEU A 54 3.68 7.53 -12.43
N LYS A 55 4.12 6.78 -13.43
CA LYS A 55 4.37 7.34 -14.78
C LYS A 55 3.08 7.81 -15.43
N ASN A 56 1.97 7.09 -15.21
CA ASN A 56 0.63 7.42 -15.70
C ASN A 56 -0.32 7.46 -14.48
N PRO A 57 -0.75 8.65 -14.02
CA PRO A 57 -1.66 8.77 -12.88
C PRO A 57 -3.04 8.16 -13.12
N VAL A 58 -3.70 7.73 -12.03
CA VAL A 58 -5.04 7.12 -12.01
C VAL A 58 -6.04 7.90 -11.18
#